data_AF-R0C7W2-F1
#
_entry.id   AF-R0C7W2-F1
#
_cell.length_a   1.000
_cell.length_b   1.000
_cell.length_c   1.000
_cell.angle_alpha   90.00
_cell.angle_beta   90.00
_cell.angle_gamma   90.00
#
_symmetry.space_group_name_H-M   'P 1'
#
loop_
_entity.id
_entity.type
_entity.pdbx_description
1 polymer ?
#
loop_
_entity_poly.entity_id
_entity_poly.type
_entity_poly.pdbx_seq_one_letter_code
_entity_poly.pdbx_strand_id
1 'polypeptide(L)'
;MVNFLRMELKKVLGMTRYSEDATYIGSCGYVRVNEEVRMRLEFSRSSTTTYDGIVMTMLNRKEGTIDTNALKFRDIWGRKAVSNPNFKEGIIPYIWENKDKEWYVYKPNQKDYQVLADEISQYVGLFQESEITQGLLMNM
;
A
#
# COMPACT_ATOMS: atom_id res chain seq x y z
N MET A 1 21.28 5.12 8.38
CA MET A 1 20.74 3.86 7.82
C MET A 1 19.34 4.14 7.30
N VAL A 2 19.08 3.93 6.00
CA VAL A 2 17.77 4.24 5.41
C VAL A 2 16.86 3.03 5.56
N ASN A 3 15.65 3.21 6.08
CA ASN A 3 14.69 2.11 6.23
C ASN A 3 14.14 1.70 4.86
N PHE A 4 14.48 0.49 4.39
CA PHE A 4 14.06 -0.04 3.09
C PHE A 4 12.54 -0.02 2.91
N LEU A 5 11.78 -0.56 3.86
CA LEU A 5 10.32 -0.60 3.78
C LEU A 5 9.71 0.81 3.69
N ARG A 6 10.30 1.79 4.40
CA ARG A 6 9.89 3.19 4.27
C ARG A 6 10.14 3.72 2.85
N MET A 7 11.28 3.42 2.23
CA MET A 7 11.55 3.86 0.85
C MET A 7 10.57 3.26 -0.13
N GLU A 8 10.23 1.98 0.06
CA GLU A 8 9.26 1.29 -0.79
C GLU A 8 7.85 1.85 -0.61
N LEU A 9 7.45 2.19 0.62
CA LEU A 9 6.20 2.92 0.88
C LEU A 9 6.19 4.31 0.22
N LYS A 10 7.31 5.03 0.24
CA LYS A 10 7.43 6.33 -0.44
C LYS A 10 7.23 6.24 -1.95
N LYS A 11 7.72 5.17 -2.59
CA LYS A 11 7.53 4.95 -4.03
C LYS A 11 6.06 4.78 -4.37
N VAL A 12 5.34 3.93 -3.64
CA VAL A 12 3.91 3.67 -3.91
C VAL A 12 3.03 4.87 -3.55
N LEU A 13 3.19 5.46 -2.36
CA LEU A 13 2.39 6.63 -1.96
C LEU A 13 2.70 7.86 -2.81
N GLY A 14 3.93 7.99 -3.30
CA GLY A 14 4.33 9.03 -4.26
C GLY A 14 3.62 8.94 -5.62
N MET A 15 3.03 7.78 -5.96
CA MET A 15 2.21 7.59 -7.16
C MET A 15 0.71 7.76 -6.90
N THR A 16 0.30 7.95 -5.64
CA THR A 16 -1.09 8.27 -5.29
C THR A 16 -1.29 9.79 -5.27
N ARG A 17 -2.55 10.23 -5.35
CA ARG A 17 -2.92 11.64 -5.11
C ARG A 17 -2.69 12.10 -3.67
N TYR A 18 -2.39 11.20 -2.74
CA TYR A 18 -2.21 11.50 -1.32
C TYR A 18 -0.74 11.65 -0.91
N SER A 19 0.15 11.86 -1.90
CA SER A 19 1.60 11.95 -1.67
C SER A 19 1.98 13.12 -0.75
N GLU A 20 1.30 14.25 -0.87
CA GLU A 20 1.49 15.45 -0.02
C GLU A 20 0.91 15.27 1.39
N ASP A 21 -0.09 14.41 1.54
CA ASP A 21 -0.75 14.08 2.81
C ASP A 21 -0.09 12.93 3.59
N ALA A 22 1.03 12.41 3.08
CA ALA A 22 1.71 11.24 3.62
C ALA A 22 2.83 11.62 4.62
N THR A 23 2.77 11.05 5.82
CA THR A 23 3.83 11.09 6.84
C THR A 23 4.39 9.70 7.08
N TYR A 24 5.69 9.59 7.40
CA TYR A 24 6.37 8.29 7.57
C TYR A 24 7.03 8.18 8.94
N ILE A 25 6.63 7.16 9.72
CA ILE A 25 7.16 6.87 11.06
C ILE A 25 7.59 5.39 11.10
N GLY A 26 8.84 5.12 11.49
CA GLY A 26 9.42 3.77 11.38
C GLY A 26 9.28 3.21 9.95
N SER A 27 8.72 2.00 9.84
CA SER A 27 8.40 1.30 8.58
C SER A 27 6.96 1.53 8.10
N CYS A 28 6.24 2.48 8.70
CA CYS A 28 4.83 2.74 8.42
C CYS A 28 4.66 4.08 7.69
N GLY A 29 3.68 4.13 6.80
CA GLY A 29 3.16 5.35 6.19
C GLY A 29 1.81 5.69 6.80
N TYR A 30 1.52 6.97 6.92
CA TYR A 30 0.25 7.49 7.42
C TYR A 30 -0.28 8.53 6.44
N VAL A 31 -1.51 8.36 5.97
CA VAL A 31 -2.14 9.26 5.01
C VAL A 31 -3.34 9.94 5.68
N ARG A 32 -3.44 11.27 5.52
CA ARG A 32 -4.67 12.00 5.86
C ARG A 32 -5.75 11.71 4.82
N VAL A 33 -6.82 11.03 5.24
CA VAL A 33 -7.96 10.72 4.36
C VAL A 33 -8.98 11.86 4.40
N ASN A 34 -9.35 12.31 5.61
CA ASN A 34 -10.19 13.49 5.86
C ASN A 34 -9.81 14.13 7.22
N GLU A 35 -10.70 14.88 7.87
CA GLU A 35 -10.40 15.50 9.17
C GLU A 35 -10.19 14.49 10.31
N GLU A 36 -11.03 13.45 10.36
CA GLU A 36 -11.08 12.48 11.45
C GLU A 36 -10.37 11.16 11.14
N VAL A 37 -10.27 10.81 9.86
CA VAL A 37 -9.77 9.51 9.39
C VAL A 37 -8.33 9.61 8.90
N ARG A 38 -7.50 8.66 9.33
CA ARG A 38 -6.14 8.43 8.86
C ARG A 38 -6.02 6.99 8.37
N MET A 39 -5.32 6.77 7.27
CA MET A 39 -4.91 5.44 6.86
C MET A 39 -3.48 5.18 7.34
N ARG A 40 -3.23 4.05 8.00
CA ARG A 40 -1.89 3.51 8.27
C ARG A 40 -1.58 2.43 7.25
N LEU A 41 -0.42 2.50 6.59
CA LEU A 41 0.08 1.47 5.68
C LEU A 41 1.39 0.88 6.19
N GLU A 42 1.52 -0.44 6.08
CA GLU A 42 2.77 -1.14 6.34
C GLU A 42 2.89 -2.41 5.50
N PHE A 43 4.11 -2.88 5.27
CA PHE A 43 4.32 -4.15 4.59
C PHE A 43 3.81 -5.32 5.44
N SER A 44 2.97 -6.16 4.84
CA SER A 44 2.44 -7.39 5.44
C SER A 44 3.55 -8.43 5.56
N ARG A 45 3.90 -8.77 6.79
CA ARG A 45 4.89 -9.82 7.07
C ARG A 45 4.23 -11.20 6.91
N SER A 46 4.77 -12.05 6.04
CA SER A 46 4.24 -13.40 5.77
C SER A 46 5.01 -14.53 6.44
N SER A 47 6.25 -14.26 6.87
CA SER A 47 7.04 -15.17 7.70
C SER A 47 8.02 -14.39 8.57
N THR A 48 8.88 -15.10 9.32
CA THR A 48 9.95 -14.46 10.10
C THR A 48 10.88 -13.60 9.23
N THR A 49 10.99 -13.85 7.93
CA THR A 49 11.93 -13.15 7.04
C THR A 49 11.31 -12.60 5.77
N THR A 50 10.00 -12.72 5.54
CA THR A 50 9.39 -12.31 4.26
C THR A 50 8.21 -11.36 4.43
N TYR A 51 8.02 -10.48 3.44
CA TYR A 51 6.86 -9.62 3.30
C TYR A 51 6.25 -9.76 1.91
N ASP A 52 4.95 -9.98 1.82
CA ASP A 52 4.26 -10.35 0.57
C ASP A 52 3.00 -9.53 0.28
N GLY A 53 2.86 -8.37 0.93
CA GLY A 53 1.73 -7.49 0.72
C GLY A 53 1.84 -6.16 1.46
N ILE A 54 0.75 -5.41 1.44
CA ILE A 54 0.54 -4.19 2.24
C ILE A 54 -0.70 -4.40 3.10
N VAL A 55 -0.58 -4.10 4.40
CA VAL A 55 -1.73 -3.92 5.29
C VAL A 55 -2.08 -2.44 5.34
N MET A 56 -3.36 -2.14 5.17
CA MET A 56 -3.93 -0.80 5.29
C MET A 56 -4.96 -0.82 6.40
N THR A 57 -4.82 0.07 7.38
CA THR A 57 -5.76 0.21 8.50
C THR A 57 -6.31 1.62 8.51
N MET A 58 -7.63 1.74 8.41
CA MET A 58 -8.34 3.00 8.59
C MET A 58 -8.58 3.27 10.07
N LEU A 59 -8.18 4.45 10.52
CA LEU A 59 -8.21 4.87 11.92
C LEU A 59 -9.03 6.16 12.02
N ASN A 60 -10.12 6.12 12.79
CA ASN A 60 -10.77 7.31 13.31
C ASN A 60 -9.97 7.80 14.53
N ARG A 61 -9.69 9.10 14.60
CA ARG A 61 -8.93 9.73 15.69
C ARG A 61 -9.56 9.59 17.08
N LYS A 62 -10.87 9.41 17.16
CA LYS A 62 -11.65 9.29 18.40
C LYS A 62 -12.05 7.85 18.69
N GLU A 63 -12.39 7.08 17.65
CA GLU A 63 -13.04 5.76 17.80
C GLU A 63 -12.09 4.58 17.55
N GLY A 64 -10.89 4.83 17.01
CA GLY A 64 -9.91 3.79 16.74
C GLY A 64 -10.08 3.17 15.35
N THR A 65 -9.86 1.86 15.23
CA THR A 65 -9.87 1.18 13.92
C THR A 65 -11.27 1.11 13.33
N ILE A 66 -11.43 1.63 12.12
CA ILE A 66 -12.65 1.55 11.32
C ILE A 66 -12.67 0.26 10.51
N ASP A 67 -11.56 0.00 9.79
CA ASP A 67 -11.41 -1.15 8.91
C ASP A 67 -9.94 -1.52 8.74
N THR A 68 -9.66 -2.76 8.35
CA THR A 68 -8.34 -3.21 7.93
C THR A 68 -8.43 -4.12 6.73
N ASN A 69 -7.69 -3.77 5.68
CA ASN A 69 -7.56 -4.58 4.47
C ASN A 69 -6.10 -4.95 4.22
N ALA A 70 -5.86 -6.08 3.57
CA ALA A 70 -4.54 -6.55 3.20
C ALA A 70 -4.46 -6.86 1.70
N LEU A 71 -3.65 -6.11 0.98
CA LEU A 71 -3.36 -6.36 -0.44
C LEU A 71 -2.17 -7.32 -0.53
N LYS A 72 -2.39 -8.56 -0.98
CA LYS A 72 -1.31 -9.49 -1.26
C LYS A 72 -0.74 -9.27 -2.66
N PHE A 73 0.59 -9.26 -2.78
CA PHE A 73 1.26 -9.07 -4.08
C PHE A 73 0.90 -10.15 -5.10
N ARG A 74 0.52 -11.35 -4.64
CA ARG A 74 -0.03 -12.40 -5.51
C ARG A 74 -1.30 -11.94 -6.23
N ASP A 75 -2.18 -11.24 -5.53
CA ASP A 75 -3.48 -10.83 -6.06
C ASP A 75 -3.32 -9.59 -6.96
N ILE A 76 -2.39 -8.70 -6.61
CA ILE A 76 -2.15 -7.46 -7.36
C ILE A 76 -1.31 -7.67 -8.62
N TRP A 77 -0.22 -8.45 -8.53
CA TRP A 77 0.76 -8.58 -9.61
C TRP A 77 0.83 -9.97 -10.22
N GLY A 78 0.25 -10.97 -9.56
CA GLY A 78 0.37 -12.36 -9.96
C GLY A 78 1.82 -12.85 -9.93
N ARG A 79 2.07 -13.91 -10.70
CA ARG A 79 3.40 -14.47 -10.90
C ARG A 79 4.11 -13.70 -12.01
N LYS A 80 5.35 -13.28 -11.76
CA LYS A 80 6.19 -12.56 -12.73
C LYS A 80 7.26 -13.48 -13.30
N ALA A 81 7.36 -13.51 -14.63
CA ALA A 81 8.44 -14.19 -15.32
C ALA A 81 9.79 -13.53 -15.01
N VAL A 82 10.84 -14.33 -14.84
CA VAL A 82 12.20 -13.88 -14.54
C VAL A 82 13.21 -14.71 -15.32
N SER A 83 14.40 -14.15 -15.57
CA SER A 83 15.47 -14.84 -16.30
C SER A 83 16.21 -15.90 -15.47
N ASN A 84 15.96 -15.97 -14.16
CA ASN A 84 16.63 -16.90 -13.28
C ASN A 84 16.16 -18.34 -13.53
N PRO A 85 17.04 -19.29 -13.90
CA PRO A 85 16.67 -20.65 -14.29
C PRO A 85 16.04 -21.46 -13.15
N ASN A 86 16.22 -21.06 -11.89
CA ASN A 86 15.59 -21.71 -10.74
C ASN A 86 14.09 -21.38 -10.62
N PHE A 87 13.61 -20.36 -11.34
CA PHE A 87 12.23 -19.87 -11.30
C PHE A 87 11.59 -19.97 -12.68
N LYS A 88 11.56 -21.18 -13.26
CA LYS A 88 11.02 -21.42 -14.61
C LYS A 88 9.58 -20.95 -14.79
N GLU A 89 8.74 -21.18 -13.78
CA GLU A 89 7.35 -20.71 -13.78
C GLU A 89 7.23 -19.21 -13.48
N GLY A 90 8.32 -18.56 -13.06
CA GLY A 90 8.34 -17.22 -12.49
C GLY A 90 8.17 -17.21 -10.97
N ILE A 91 8.08 -16.02 -10.40
CA ILE A 91 8.01 -15.78 -8.95
C ILE A 91 6.89 -14.81 -8.61
N ILE A 92 6.19 -15.03 -7.50
CA ILE A 92 5.33 -13.99 -6.93
C ILE A 92 6.24 -13.01 -6.21
N PRO A 93 6.19 -11.70 -6.50
CA PRO A 93 7.09 -10.74 -5.87
C PRO A 93 6.93 -10.72 -4.35
N TYR A 94 8.04 -10.64 -3.63
CA TYR A 94 8.08 -10.44 -2.18
C TYR A 94 9.41 -9.81 -1.75
N ILE A 95 9.42 -9.22 -0.56
CA ILE A 95 10.63 -8.70 0.09
C ILE A 95 11.18 -9.77 1.01
N TRP A 96 12.48 -10.03 0.91
CA TRP A 96 13.20 -10.94 1.79
C TRP A 96 14.14 -10.16 2.71
N GLU A 97 14.09 -10.49 3.99
CA GLU A 97 14.98 -10.03 5.03
C GLU A 97 15.95 -11.16 5.38
N ASN A 98 17.12 -11.14 4.75
CA ASN A 98 18.23 -12.02 5.14
C ASN A 98 19.27 -11.19 5.91
N LYS A 99 20.29 -10.68 5.23
CA LYS A 99 21.23 -9.71 5.81
C LYS A 99 20.66 -8.29 5.80
N ASP A 100 20.11 -7.92 4.64
CA ASP A 100 19.39 -6.68 4.41
C ASP A 100 18.00 -7.00 3.85
N LYS A 101 17.09 -6.01 3.87
CA LYS A 101 15.78 -6.13 3.23
C LYS A 101 15.89 -5.72 1.78
N GLU A 102 15.47 -6.58 0.87
CA GLU A 102 15.39 -6.28 -0.56
C GLU A 102 14.29 -7.07 -1.27
N TRP A 103 13.91 -6.60 -2.47
CA TRP A 103 13.07 -7.38 -3.38
C TRP A 103 13.82 -8.60 -3.89
N TYR A 104 13.26 -9.80 -3.65
CA TYR A 104 13.92 -11.04 -4.00
C TYR A 104 13.61 -11.47 -5.44
N VAL A 105 14.66 -11.62 -6.26
CA VAL A 105 14.65 -12.07 -7.67
C VAL A 105 13.92 -11.14 -8.64
N TYR A 106 12.69 -10.73 -8.34
CA TYR A 106 11.93 -9.75 -9.12
C TYR A 106 11.86 -8.41 -8.38
N LYS A 107 12.37 -7.34 -9.01
CA LYS A 107 12.26 -5.97 -8.50
C LYS A 107 11.09 -5.27 -9.20
N PRO A 108 10.02 -4.86 -8.47
CA PRO A 108 8.91 -4.11 -9.06
C PRO A 108 9.40 -2.87 -9.79
N ASN A 109 8.83 -2.64 -10.97
CA ASN A 109 9.10 -1.45 -11.78
C ASN A 109 7.99 -0.40 -11.57
N GLN A 110 8.10 0.74 -12.25
CA GLN A 110 7.13 1.84 -12.13
C GLN A 110 5.68 1.41 -12.40
N LYS A 111 5.43 0.53 -13.37
CA LYS A 111 4.07 0.05 -13.67
C LYS A 111 3.52 -0.82 -12.55
N ASP A 112 4.36 -1.67 -11.95
CA ASP A 112 3.94 -2.50 -10.81
C ASP A 112 3.56 -1.61 -9.61
N TYR A 113 4.34 -0.56 -9.30
CA TYR A 113 3.98 0.40 -8.25
C TYR A 113 2.71 1.19 -8.58
N GLN A 114 2.50 1.57 -9.85
CA GLN A 114 1.28 2.27 -10.25
C GLN A 114 0.04 1.42 -9.97
N VAL A 115 0.04 0.14 -10.36
CA VAL A 115 -1.08 -0.78 -10.08
C VAL A 115 -1.34 -0.87 -8.58
N LEU A 116 -0.30 -1.00 -7.75
CA LEU A 116 -0.46 -1.04 -6.29
C LEU A 116 -0.99 0.30 -5.74
N ALA A 117 -0.54 1.43 -6.29
CA ALA A 117 -1.00 2.77 -5.91
C ALA A 117 -2.47 2.98 -6.27
N ASP A 118 -2.93 2.45 -7.40
CA ASP A 118 -4.32 2.53 -7.86
C ASP A 118 -5.23 1.74 -6.91
N GLU A 119 -4.84 0.52 -6.51
CA GLU A 119 -5.57 -0.30 -5.53
C GLU A 119 -5.67 0.36 -4.15
N ILE A 120 -4.55 0.93 -3.66
CA ILE A 120 -4.54 1.71 -2.42
C ILE A 120 -5.48 2.92 -2.55
N SER A 121 -5.47 3.61 -3.70
CA SER A 121 -6.28 4.79 -3.93
C SER A 121 -7.78 4.47 -3.96
N GLN A 122 -8.15 3.34 -4.57
CA GLN A 122 -9.52 2.81 -4.55
C GLN A 122 -9.98 2.51 -3.12
N TYR A 123 -9.15 1.81 -2.33
CA TYR A 123 -9.47 1.52 -0.93
C TYR A 123 -9.68 2.79 -0.11
N VAL A 124 -8.81 3.80 -0.25
CA VAL A 124 -9.00 5.10 0.43
C VAL A 124 -10.29 5.78 0.00
N GLY A 125 -10.66 5.67 -1.29
CA GLY A 125 -11.87 6.25 -1.85
C GLY A 125 -13.16 5.77 -1.17
N LEU A 126 -13.19 4.56 -0.62
CA LEU A 126 -14.36 4.01 0.10
C LEU A 126 -14.70 4.78 1.39
N PHE A 127 -13.74 5.51 1.96
CA PHE A 127 -13.88 6.23 3.23
C PHE A 127 -13.85 7.74 3.06
N GLN A 128 -13.79 8.22 1.82
CA GLN A 128 -14.03 9.62 1.55
C GLN A 128 -15.54 9.84 1.54
N GLU A 129 -15.99 10.86 2.27
CA GLU A 129 -17.37 11.29 2.18
C GLU A 129 -17.66 11.63 0.72
N SER A 130 -18.66 10.97 0.16
CA SER A 130 -19.25 11.45 -1.08
C SER A 130 -19.88 12.79 -0.73
N GLU A 131 -19.46 13.88 -1.36
CA GLU A 131 -20.33 15.04 -1.50
C GLU A 131 -21.54 14.60 -2.33
N ILE A 132 -22.50 13.90 -1.70
CA ILE A 132 -23.85 13.82 -2.23
C ILE A 132 -24.40 15.23 -2.03
N THR A 133 -24.08 16.05 -3.03
CA THR A 133 -24.68 17.31 -3.43
C THR A 133 -25.90 17.65 -2.60
N GLN A 134 -25.67 18.35 -1.49
CA GLN A 134 -26.68 19.02 -0.69
C GLN A 134 -27.29 20.23 -1.43
N GLY A 135 -27.23 20.21 -2.77
CA GLY A 135 -27.80 21.19 -3.70
C GLY A 135 -28.99 20.65 -4.53
N LEU A 136 -29.37 19.37 -4.41
CA LEU A 136 -30.53 18.80 -5.12
C LEU A 136 -31.85 18.83 -4.32
N LEU A 137 -31.83 19.30 -3.07
CA LEU A 137 -33.03 19.42 -2.22
C LEU A 137 -33.45 20.88 -1.93
N MET A 138 -32.79 21.88 -2.52
CA MET A 138 -33.21 23.30 -2.37
C MET A 138 -34.07 23.81 -3.54
N ASN A 139 -34.32 23.00 -4.58
CA ASN A 139 -35.08 23.39 -5.77
C ASN A 139 -36.25 22.44 -6.11
N MET A 140 -36.89 21.82 -5.11
CA MET A 140 -38.21 21.17 -5.30
C MET A 140 -39.25 21.79 -4.38
#